data_AF-A0A7V5V4T0-F1
#
_entry.id   AF-A0A7V5V4T0-F1
#
_cell.length_a   1.000
_cell.length_b   1.000
_cell.length_c   1.000
_cell.angle_alpha   90.00
_cell.angle_beta   90.00
_cell.angle_gamma   90.00
#
_symmetry.space_group_name_H-M   'P 1'
#
loop_
_entity.id
_entity.type
_entity.pdbx_description
1 polymer ?
#
loop_
_entity_poly.entity_id
_entity_poly.type
_entity_poly.pdbx_seq_one_letter_code
_entity_poly.pdbx_strand_id
1 'polypeptide(L)'
;HKADCPNLLATDPQRRLQVTWSSTGKTRHRAELRIRAENRRTILAEISGAISADDADIVEFKARTTTDNVAQLGVIVEVADLQHLRQLQRHLQQMPEVIEVRRL
;
A
#
# COMPACT_ATOMS: atom_id res chain seq x y z
N HIS A 1 13.97 -15.88 6.61
CA HIS A 1 14.87 -15.49 7.71
C HIS A 1 15.08 -13.99 7.73
N LYS A 2 14.52 -13.32 8.73
CA LYS A 2 15.16 -12.26 9.52
C LYS A 2 14.60 -12.44 10.93
N ALA A 3 15.30 -13.28 11.68
CA ALA A 3 15.00 -13.64 13.04
C ALA A 3 15.80 -12.70 13.93
N ASP A 4 15.22 -11.53 14.26
CA ASP A 4 15.66 -10.65 15.36
C ASP A 4 14.67 -9.48 15.52
N CYS A 5 13.45 -9.77 15.99
CA CYS A 5 12.55 -8.74 16.51
C CYS A 5 11.87 -9.28 17.79
N PRO A 6 12.24 -8.77 18.97
CA PRO A 6 11.72 -9.24 20.27
C PRO A 6 10.33 -8.71 20.62
N ASN A 7 9.51 -8.30 19.65
CA ASN A 7 8.14 -7.83 19.91
C ASN A 7 7.05 -8.81 19.44
N LEU A 8 7.41 -10.09 19.46
CA LEU A 8 6.49 -11.21 19.32
C LEU A 8 5.97 -11.58 20.71
N LEU A 9 5.12 -10.76 21.35
CA LEU A 9 4.35 -11.14 22.56
C LEU A 9 3.46 -9.96 23.03
N ALA A 10 2.38 -9.67 22.30
CA ALA A 10 1.11 -9.22 22.88
C ALA A 10 0.08 -8.99 21.76
N THR A 11 -1.08 -9.60 21.95
CA THR A 11 -2.39 -9.28 21.35
C THR A 11 -2.83 -10.08 20.11
N ASP A 12 -3.84 -10.90 20.38
CA ASP A 12 -4.91 -11.44 19.52
C ASP A 12 -4.72 -12.79 18.77
N PRO A 13 -5.45 -13.87 19.16
CA PRO A 13 -5.40 -15.18 18.50
C PRO A 13 -6.08 -15.29 17.13
N GLN A 14 -6.73 -14.25 16.60
CA GLN A 14 -7.68 -14.39 15.47
C GLN A 14 -7.14 -14.11 14.06
N ARG A 15 -5.84 -13.83 13.86
CA ARG A 15 -5.27 -13.62 12.52
C ARG A 15 -4.24 -14.67 12.11
N ARG A 16 -4.58 -15.95 12.23
CA ARG A 16 -3.90 -17.01 11.47
C ARG A 16 -4.48 -17.09 10.07
N LEU A 17 -4.09 -16.17 9.20
CA LEU A 17 -4.24 -16.41 7.76
C LEU A 17 -3.17 -17.42 7.37
N GLN A 18 -3.60 -18.65 7.09
CA GLN A 18 -2.81 -19.68 6.43
C GLN A 18 -2.19 -19.07 5.17
N VAL A 19 -0.89 -18.88 5.17
CA VAL A 19 -0.15 -18.59 3.95
C VAL A 19 0.20 -19.94 3.34
N THR A 20 -0.65 -20.39 2.41
CA THR A 20 -0.37 -21.55 1.56
C THR A 20 0.77 -21.17 0.63
N TRP A 21 1.97 -21.69 0.89
CA TRP A 21 3.10 -21.58 -0.02
C TRP A 21 2.85 -22.50 -1.23
N SER A 22 2.29 -21.97 -2.32
CA SER A 22 2.46 -22.57 -3.64
C SER A 22 3.65 -21.90 -4.34
N SER A 23 4.80 -22.56 -4.26
CA SER A 23 6.09 -22.13 -4.80
C SER A 23 6.22 -22.35 -6.31
N THR A 24 5.30 -21.78 -7.11
CA THR A 24 5.29 -21.92 -8.58
C THR A 24 4.81 -20.66 -9.32
N GLY A 25 5.05 -19.47 -8.77
CA GLY A 25 4.76 -18.20 -9.44
C GLY A 25 5.73 -17.10 -9.02
N LYS A 26 5.88 -16.06 -9.86
CA LYS A 26 6.61 -14.82 -9.51
C LYS A 26 6.18 -14.39 -8.11
N THR A 27 7.09 -14.44 -7.14
CA THR A 27 6.75 -14.12 -5.75
C THR A 27 6.41 -12.65 -5.66
N ARG A 28 5.13 -12.31 -5.45
CA ARG A 28 4.71 -10.94 -5.17
C ARG A 28 4.81 -10.66 -3.67
N HIS A 29 5.16 -9.44 -3.32
CA HIS A 29 5.39 -8.97 -1.96
C HIS A 29 4.35 -7.94 -1.58
N ARG A 30 3.75 -8.09 -0.39
CA ARG A 30 2.78 -7.12 0.15
C ARG A 30 3.49 -5.94 0.80
N ALA A 31 3.01 -4.74 0.52
CA ALA A 31 3.43 -3.52 1.18
C ALA A 31 2.22 -2.64 1.49
N GLU A 32 2.24 -1.97 2.64
CA GLU A 32 1.22 -1.01 3.02
C GLU A 32 1.73 0.43 2.78
N LEU A 33 0.89 1.22 2.11
CA LEU A 33 1.11 2.62 1.80
C LEU A 33 0.04 3.47 2.46
N ARG A 34 0.45 4.60 3.02
CA ARG A 34 -0.42 5.68 3.46
C ARG A 34 -0.19 6.88 2.57
N ILE A 35 -1.24 7.31 1.89
CA ILE A 35 -1.22 8.43 0.94
C ILE A 35 -2.10 9.54 1.52
N ARG A 36 -1.60 10.77 1.47
CA ARG A 36 -2.38 11.99 1.72
C ARG A 36 -2.48 12.76 0.43
N ALA A 37 -3.67 13.19 0.08
CA ALA A 37 -3.92 13.94 -1.14
C ALA A 37 -5.01 15.00 -0.94
N GLU A 38 -5.08 15.96 -1.85
CA GLU A 38 -6.19 16.90 -1.91
C GLU A 38 -7.52 16.16 -2.10
N ASN A 39 -8.57 16.57 -1.37
CA ASN A 39 -9.88 15.94 -1.49
C ASN A 39 -10.61 16.43 -2.75
N ARG A 40 -10.36 15.75 -3.87
CA ARG A 40 -11.03 15.98 -5.16
C ARG A 40 -11.86 14.77 -5.56
N ARG A 41 -12.88 15.00 -6.39
CA ARG A 41 -13.83 13.95 -6.82
C ARG A 41 -13.15 12.75 -7.49
N THR A 42 -12.02 12.97 -8.16
CA THR A 42 -11.32 11.98 -8.99
C THR A 42 -10.19 11.27 -8.27
N ILE A 43 -9.79 11.71 -7.07
CA ILE A 43 -8.52 11.30 -6.43
C ILE A 43 -8.41 9.78 -6.20
N LEU A 44 -9.53 9.14 -5.87
CA LEU A 44 -9.58 7.69 -5.67
C LEU A 44 -9.28 6.93 -6.98
N ALA A 45 -9.87 7.39 -8.08
CA ALA A 45 -9.71 6.78 -9.40
C ALA A 45 -8.30 7.03 -9.95
N GLU A 46 -7.77 8.25 -9.77
CA GLU A 46 -6.43 8.63 -10.20
C GLU A 46 -5.35 7.81 -9.50
N ILE A 47 -5.42 7.69 -8.17
CA ILE A 47 -4.45 6.88 -7.40
C ILE A 47 -4.57 5.39 -7.76
N SER A 48 -5.78 4.86 -7.87
CA SER A 48 -5.99 3.46 -8.26
C SER A 48 -5.47 3.17 -9.68
N GLY A 49 -5.67 4.12 -10.59
CA GLY A 49 -5.16 4.08 -11.96
C GLY A 49 -3.63 4.12 -12.00
N ALA A 50 -3.01 5.00 -11.23
CA ALA A 50 -1.55 5.09 -11.13
C ALA A 50 -0.91 3.80 -10.58
N ILE A 51 -1.53 3.18 -9.55
CA ILE A 51 -1.05 1.90 -9.02
C ILE A 51 -1.14 0.80 -10.09
N SER A 52 -2.27 0.72 -10.79
CA SER A 52 -2.48 -0.27 -11.85
C SER A 52 -1.52 -0.06 -13.03
N ALA A 53 -1.22 1.20 -13.38
CA ALA A 53 -0.32 1.55 -14.47
C ALA A 53 1.14 1.14 -14.20
N ASP A 54 1.52 1.00 -12.93
CA ASP A 54 2.84 0.52 -12.50
C ASP A 54 2.92 -1.01 -12.37
N ASP A 55 1.90 -1.77 -12.79
CA ASP A 55 1.84 -3.24 -12.69
C ASP A 55 1.81 -3.78 -11.24
N ALA A 56 1.28 -2.97 -10.30
CA ALA A 56 1.04 -3.36 -8.92
C ALA A 56 -0.44 -3.74 -8.69
N ASP A 57 -0.68 -4.82 -7.95
CA ASP A 57 -2.06 -5.20 -7.58
C ASP A 57 -2.49 -4.50 -6.30
N ILE A 58 -3.76 -4.10 -6.24
CA ILE A 58 -4.38 -3.56 -5.02
C ILE A 58 -5.07 -4.71 -4.27
N VAL A 59 -4.58 -5.02 -3.07
CA VAL A 59 -5.19 -6.01 -2.17
C VAL A 59 -6.30 -5.38 -1.33
N GLU A 60 -6.03 -4.18 -0.83
CA GLU A 60 -6.94 -3.46 0.04
C GLU A 60 -6.81 -1.96 -0.23
N PHE A 61 -7.95 -1.27 -0.29
CA PHE A 61 -7.99 0.16 -0.46
C PHE A 61 -9.01 0.77 0.49
N LYS A 62 -8.53 1.60 1.42
CA LYS A 62 -9.34 2.36 2.37
C LYS A 62 -9.17 3.84 2.09
N ALA A 63 -10.28 4.55 1.95
CA ALA A 63 -10.27 6.00 1.80
C ALA A 63 -11.16 6.64 2.86
N ARG A 64 -10.70 7.77 3.40
CA ARG A 64 -11.48 8.64 4.27
C ARG A 64 -11.06 10.08 4.07
N THR A 65 -11.98 11.00 4.31
CA THR A 65 -11.67 12.44 4.31
C THR A 65 -11.50 12.91 5.76
N THR A 66 -10.48 13.71 6.01
CA THR A 66 -10.28 14.36 7.32
C THR A 66 -11.18 15.57 7.48
N THR A 67 -11.27 16.10 8.71
CA THR A 67 -11.93 17.39 9.00
C THR A 67 -11.32 18.55 8.22
N ASP A 68 -10.02 18.46 7.91
CA ASP A 68 -9.28 19.49 7.15
C ASP A 68 -9.43 19.35 5.63
N ASN A 69 -10.43 18.59 5.16
CA ASN A 69 -10.69 18.34 3.74
C ASN A 69 -9.50 17.69 2.99
N VAL A 70 -8.76 16.81 3.66
CA VAL A 70 -7.66 16.03 3.06
C VAL A 70 -8.11 14.58 2.88
N ALA A 71 -7.87 14.00 1.70
CA ALA A 71 -8.07 12.58 1.46
C ALA A 71 -6.93 11.79 2.10
N GLN A 72 -7.26 10.87 3.00
CA GLN A 72 -6.35 9.88 3.55
C GLN A 72 -6.67 8.51 2.98
N LEU A 73 -5.69 7.93 2.30
CA LEU A 73 -5.82 6.65 1.63
C LEU A 73 -4.83 5.66 2.26
N GLY A 74 -5.32 4.51 2.71
CA GLY A 74 -4.53 3.38 3.16
C GLY A 74 -4.66 2.27 2.13
N VAL A 75 -3.54 1.87 1.54
CA VAL A 75 -3.53 0.91 0.44
C VAL A 75 -2.56 -0.22 0.75
N ILE A 76 -3.01 -1.46 0.59
CA ILE A 76 -2.13 -2.64 0.61
C ILE A 76 -1.95 -3.06 -0.85
N VAL A 77 -0.71 -3.07 -1.33
CA VAL A 77 -0.36 -3.44 -2.70
C VAL A 77 0.51 -4.70 -2.74
N GLU A 78 0.40 -5.47 -3.82
CA GLU A 78 1.36 -6.53 -4.15
C GLU A 78 2.30 -6.05 -5.25
N VAL A 79 3.61 -6.13 -5.02
CA VAL A 79 4.67 -5.68 -5.93
C VAL A 79 5.68 -6.79 -6.17
N ALA A 80 6.40 -6.71 -7.29
CA ALA A 80 7.41 -7.72 -7.65
C ALA A 80 8.64 -7.70 -6.72
N ASP A 81 9.08 -6.51 -6.29
CA ASP A 81 10.24 -6.32 -5.43
C ASP A 81 10.27 -4.91 -4.80
N LEU A 82 11.36 -4.60 -4.08
CA LEU A 82 11.57 -3.29 -3.45
C LEU A 82 11.80 -2.16 -4.46
N GLN A 83 12.38 -2.44 -5.62
CA GLN A 83 12.62 -1.43 -6.66
C GLN A 83 11.29 -1.01 -7.29
N HIS A 84 10.42 -1.97 -7.59
CA HIS A 84 9.06 -1.73 -8.03
C HIS A 84 8.30 -0.88 -7.00
N LEU A 85 8.33 -1.24 -5.71
CA LEU A 85 7.69 -0.42 -4.67
C LEU A 85 8.18 1.04 -4.64
N ARG A 86 9.49 1.24 -4.78
CA ARG A 86 10.09 2.59 -4.79
C ARG A 86 9.68 3.37 -6.04
N GLN A 87 9.56 2.72 -7.18
CA GLN A 87 9.06 3.34 -8.41
C GLN A 87 7.61 3.80 -8.22
N LEU A 88 6.75 2.91 -7.71
CA LEU A 88 5.36 3.22 -7.40
C LEU A 88 5.24 4.42 -6.45
N GLN A 89 6.01 4.44 -5.37
CA GLN A 89 6.02 5.59 -4.44
C GLN A 89 6.43 6.89 -5.12
N ARG A 90 7.45 6.86 -5.99
CA ARG A 90 7.88 8.07 -6.72
C ARG A 90 6.81 8.57 -7.68
N HIS A 91 6.18 7.69 -8.45
CA HIS A 91 5.11 8.08 -9.37
C HIS A 91 3.91 8.66 -8.64
N LEU A 92 3.49 8.04 -7.53
CA LEU A 92 2.44 8.59 -6.68
C LEU A 92 2.84 9.96 -6.09
N GLN A 93 4.09 10.16 -5.66
CA GLN A 93 4.57 11.44 -5.15
C GLN A 93 4.67 12.54 -6.22
N GLN A 94 4.74 12.18 -7.50
CA GLN A 94 4.78 13.14 -8.62
C GLN A 94 3.40 13.63 -9.04
N MET A 95 2.32 12.98 -8.58
CA MET A 95 0.96 13.43 -8.84
C MET A 95 0.72 14.76 -8.11
N PRO A 96 0.23 15.81 -8.79
CA PRO A 96 0.12 17.14 -8.20
C PRO A 96 -0.89 17.20 -7.03
N GLU A 97 -1.87 16.30 -7.01
CA GLU A 97 -2.86 16.19 -5.94
C GLU A 97 -2.30 15.49 -4.68
N VAL A 98 -1.18 14.77 -4.80
CA VAL A 98 -0.60 14.00 -3.70
C VAL A 98 0.30 14.88 -2.85
N ILE A 99 -0.06 14.99 -1.57
CA ILE A 99 0.68 15.77 -0.57
C ILE A 99 1.81 14.92 0.00
N GLU A 100 1.55 13.63 0.24
CA GLU A 100 2.51 12.74 0.88
C GLU A 100 2.22 11.26 0.59
N VAL A 101 3.29 10.47 0.44
CA VAL A 101 3.24 9.01 0.40
C VAL A 101 4.23 8.45 1.40
N ARG A 102 3.76 7.59 2.31
CA ARG A 102 4.60 6.87 3.28
C ARG A 102 4.34 5.38 3.21
N ARG A 103 5.41 4.60 3.38
CA ARG A 103 5.31 3.17 3.67
C ARG A 103 5.16 2.95 5.17
N LEU A 104 4.32 1.98 5.57
CA LEU A 104 4.17 1.53 6.95
C LEU A 104 5.00 0.27 7.25
#